data_AF-A0A3D2FMS5-F1
#
_entry.id   AF-A0A3D2FMS5-F1
#
_cell.length_a   1.000
_cell.length_b   1.000
_cell.length_c   1.000
_cell.angle_alpha   90.00
_cell.angle_beta   90.00
_cell.angle_gamma   90.00
#
_symmetry.space_group_name_H-M   'P 1'
#
loop_
_entity.id
_entity.type
_entity.pdbx_description
1 polymer ?
#
loop_
_entity_poly.entity_id
_entity_poly.type
_entity_poly.pdbx_seq_one_letter_code
_entity_poly.pdbx_strand_id
1 'polypeptide(L)'
;MIWLAYAVGGLGVLIEWRAYLLHCGRAFRRWSAAGAVLWSGMYLLLGAWTAALTMGSTALRTLLSGWLEHLRHKHIASFGFVLLFAALTALSWQGWVSLLPAFAVINTTLALFYLDNRRMRMMLLVSSVAWIANDLYWQAWPALLAESVAMGLNVRTIRRMSKEFAVNSTSCSLKATRTSDIENRAIAGIMPSRVNTEKSFKE
;
A
#
# COMPACT_ATOMS: atom_id res chain seq x y z
N MET A 1 29.93 14.49 -5.55
CA MET A 1 28.54 14.34 -6.04
C MET A 1 27.67 13.49 -5.12
N ILE A 2 28.20 12.40 -4.52
CA ILE A 2 27.42 11.51 -3.63
C ILE A 2 26.80 12.21 -2.41
N TRP A 3 27.50 13.18 -1.80
CA TRP A 3 26.98 13.98 -0.68
C TRP A 3 25.73 14.78 -1.05
N LEU A 4 25.67 15.30 -2.28
CA LEU A 4 24.51 16.02 -2.78
C LEU A 4 23.34 15.07 -3.00
N ALA A 5 23.60 13.86 -3.52
CA ALA A 5 22.58 12.82 -3.64
C ALA A 5 21.99 12.47 -2.26
N TYR A 6 22.83 12.29 -1.23
CA TYR A 6 22.34 11.99 0.12
C TYR A 6 21.61 13.14 0.78
N ALA A 7 22.00 14.39 0.53
CA ALA A 7 21.24 15.55 0.98
C ALA A 7 19.84 15.59 0.33
N VAL A 8 19.76 15.35 -0.99
CA VAL A 8 18.48 15.28 -1.72
C VAL A 8 17.63 14.10 -1.21
N GLY A 9 18.22 12.94 -1.00
CA GLY A 9 17.56 11.76 -0.44
C GLY A 9 17.06 12.01 0.99
N GLY A 10 17.85 12.66 1.84
CA GLY A 10 17.46 13.06 3.19
C GLY A 10 16.26 14.02 3.19
N LEU A 11 16.23 15.00 2.28
CA LEU A 11 15.06 15.86 2.07
C LEU A 11 13.84 15.05 1.60
N GLY A 12 14.04 14.04 0.74
CA GLY A 12 13.02 13.09 0.32
C GLY A 12 12.36 12.39 1.51
N VAL A 13 13.17 11.84 2.42
CA VAL A 13 12.70 11.19 3.66
C VAL A 13 11.85 12.14 4.50
N LEU A 14 12.29 13.38 4.71
CA LEU A 14 11.56 14.36 5.51
C LEU A 14 10.21 14.74 4.87
N ILE A 15 10.17 14.87 3.54
CA ILE A 15 8.95 15.15 2.81
C ILE A 15 7.97 13.98 2.89
N GLU A 16 8.44 12.74 2.73
CA GLU A 16 7.58 11.56 2.86
C GLU A 16 7.08 11.38 4.28
N TRP A 17 7.94 11.60 5.28
CA TRP A 17 7.54 11.60 6.68
C TRP A 17 6.39 12.58 6.92
N ARG A 18 6.50 13.80 6.39
CA ARG A 18 5.43 14.80 6.47
C ARG A 18 4.18 14.37 5.70
N ALA A 19 4.32 13.67 4.57
CA ALA A 19 3.19 13.13 3.83
C ALA A 19 2.40 12.15 4.71
N TYR A 20 3.07 11.26 5.45
CA TYR A 20 2.41 10.29 6.34
C TYR A 20 1.62 10.92 7.49
N LEU A 21 1.92 12.17 7.87
CA LEU A 21 1.18 12.89 8.91
C LEU A 21 -0.11 13.55 8.42
N LEU A 22 -0.34 13.59 7.10
CA LEU A 22 -1.51 14.26 6.51
C LEU A 22 -2.65 13.27 6.29
N HIS A 23 -3.76 13.48 7.00
CA HIS A 23 -4.97 12.67 6.89
C HIS A 23 -5.81 12.94 5.62
N CYS A 24 -5.55 14.03 4.90
CA CYS A 24 -6.28 14.38 3.67
C CYS A 24 -5.65 13.74 2.42
N GLY A 25 -6.38 12.85 1.74
CA GLY A 25 -5.87 12.09 0.58
C GLY A 25 -5.32 12.95 -0.57
N ARG A 26 -5.90 14.13 -0.84
CA ARG A 26 -5.42 15.04 -1.91
C ARG A 26 -4.12 15.75 -1.55
N ALA A 27 -3.91 16.07 -0.27
CA ALA A 27 -2.65 16.64 0.22
C ALA A 27 -1.55 15.57 0.28
N PHE A 28 -1.87 14.39 0.81
CA PHE A 28 -0.97 13.23 0.84
C PHE A 28 -0.36 12.93 -0.55
N ARG A 29 -1.20 12.88 -1.60
CA ARG A 29 -0.74 12.62 -2.98
C ARG A 29 0.24 13.66 -3.50
N ARG A 30 0.04 14.96 -3.21
CA ARG A 30 0.94 16.03 -3.63
C ARG A 30 2.31 15.92 -2.94
N TRP A 31 2.31 15.63 -1.64
CA TRP A 31 3.55 15.46 -0.88
C TRP A 31 4.29 14.17 -1.25
N SER A 32 3.56 13.07 -1.51
CA SER A 32 4.15 11.83 -2.03
C SER A 32 4.73 12.02 -3.44
N ALA A 33 4.08 12.78 -4.32
CA ALA A 33 4.64 13.11 -5.63
C ALA A 33 5.90 13.99 -5.51
N ALA A 34 5.91 14.96 -4.60
CA ALA A 34 7.10 15.76 -4.33
C ALA A 34 8.26 14.90 -3.79
N GLY A 35 7.98 13.95 -2.91
CA GLY A 35 8.95 12.95 -2.45
C GLY A 35 9.51 12.12 -3.60
N ALA A 36 8.66 11.61 -4.48
CA ALA A 36 9.07 10.85 -5.66
C ALA A 36 9.95 11.67 -6.63
N VAL A 37 9.74 12.98 -6.78
CA VAL A 37 10.63 13.85 -7.56
C VAL A 37 12.01 13.97 -6.91
N LEU A 38 12.08 14.11 -5.58
CA LEU A 38 13.35 14.14 -4.86
C LEU A 38 14.09 12.81 -4.98
N TRP A 39 13.39 11.68 -4.83
CA TRP A 39 13.96 10.35 -5.05
C TRP A 39 14.49 10.19 -6.47
N SER A 40 13.72 10.64 -7.47
CA SER A 40 14.16 10.66 -8.87
C SER A 40 15.45 11.46 -9.05
N GLY A 41 15.54 12.64 -8.42
CA GLY A 41 16.75 13.46 -8.44
C GLY A 41 17.94 12.74 -7.81
N MET A 42 17.76 12.15 -6.62
CA MET A 42 18.81 11.37 -5.96
C MET A 42 19.34 10.23 -6.84
N TYR A 43 18.44 9.43 -7.44
CA TYR A 43 18.85 8.33 -8.32
C TYR A 43 19.57 8.82 -9.58
N LEU A 44 19.16 9.97 -10.12
CA LEU A 44 19.82 10.58 -11.27
C LEU A 44 21.25 11.02 -10.89
N LEU A 45 21.42 11.59 -9.70
CA LEU A 45 22.74 11.97 -9.17
C LEU A 45 23.64 10.74 -8.86
N LEU A 46 23.05 9.59 -8.55
CA LEU A 46 23.75 8.32 -8.35
C LEU A 46 24.08 7.60 -9.68
N GLY A 47 23.59 8.11 -10.82
CA GLY A 47 23.75 7.47 -12.12
C GLY A 47 22.80 6.30 -12.38
N ALA A 48 21.79 6.09 -11.52
CA ALA A 48 20.77 5.07 -11.65
C ALA A 48 19.60 5.59 -12.51
N TRP A 49 19.81 5.66 -13.83
CA TRP A 49 18.87 6.28 -14.76
C TRP A 49 17.49 5.60 -14.76
N THR A 50 17.44 4.27 -14.69
CA THR A 50 16.15 3.55 -14.65
C THR A 50 15.35 3.87 -13.41
N ALA A 51 16.00 3.85 -12.23
CA ALA A 51 15.37 4.18 -10.97
C ALA A 51 14.88 5.64 -10.96
N ALA A 52 15.69 6.57 -11.52
CA ALA A 52 15.30 7.96 -11.65
C ALA A 52 14.03 8.12 -12.50
N LEU A 53 14.03 7.61 -13.73
CA LEU A 53 12.92 7.79 -14.67
C LEU A 53 11.63 7.12 -14.18
N THR A 54 11.73 5.92 -13.62
CA THR A 54 10.58 5.19 -13.06
C THR A 54 10.00 5.89 -11.83
N MET A 55 10.85 6.49 -11.00
CA MET A 55 10.39 7.26 -9.84
C MET A 55 9.79 8.61 -10.23
N GLY A 56 10.39 9.33 -11.18
CA GLY A 56 9.80 10.56 -11.74
C GLY A 56 8.44 10.29 -12.39
N SER A 57 8.30 9.18 -13.10
CA SER A 57 7.02 8.77 -13.68
C SER A 57 6.01 8.30 -12.63
N THR A 58 6.49 7.77 -11.50
CA THR A 58 5.66 7.49 -10.33
C THR A 58 5.12 8.77 -9.70
N ALA A 59 5.89 9.86 -9.66
CA ALA A 59 5.37 11.17 -9.25
C ALA A 59 4.22 11.62 -10.16
N LEU A 60 4.42 11.52 -11.48
CA LEU A 60 3.39 11.85 -12.47
C LEU A 60 2.14 10.97 -12.30
N ARG A 61 2.33 9.65 -12.11
CA ARG A 61 1.26 8.70 -11.84
C ARG A 61 0.45 9.07 -10.60
N THR A 62 1.12 9.44 -9.52
CA THR A 62 0.45 9.81 -8.25
C THR A 62 -0.35 11.10 -8.40
N LEU A 63 0.13 12.07 -9.17
CA LEU A 63 -0.60 13.30 -9.48
C LEU A 63 -1.81 13.03 -10.38
N LEU A 64 -1.60 12.29 -11.48
CA LEU A 64 -2.65 11.96 -12.44
C LEU A 64 -3.71 11.04 -11.85
N SER A 65 -3.34 10.10 -10.97
CA SER A 65 -4.26 9.19 -10.30
C SER A 65 -5.33 9.95 -9.51
N GLY A 66 -5.01 11.11 -8.92
CA GLY A 66 -5.99 11.92 -8.21
C GLY A 66 -7.00 12.62 -9.11
N TRP A 67 -6.70 12.77 -10.40
CA TRP A 67 -7.59 13.32 -11.43
C TRP A 67 -8.37 12.21 -12.15
N LEU A 68 -7.73 11.06 -12.35
CA LEU A 68 -8.30 9.89 -13.05
C LEU A 68 -9.20 9.01 -12.17
N GLU A 69 -9.22 9.19 -10.85
CA GLU A 69 -10.12 8.51 -9.90
C GLU A 69 -11.60 8.56 -10.35
N HIS A 70 -12.00 9.57 -11.13
CA HIS A 70 -13.38 9.75 -11.57
C HIS A 70 -13.70 9.12 -12.95
N LEU A 71 -12.71 8.56 -13.66
CA LEU A 71 -12.90 8.08 -15.02
C LEU A 71 -13.05 6.55 -15.08
N ARG A 72 -14.06 6.12 -15.83
CA ARG A 72 -14.38 4.73 -16.26
C ARG A 72 -13.21 4.00 -17.01
N HIS A 73 -12.04 4.63 -17.10
CA HIS A 73 -10.87 4.23 -17.89
C HIS A 73 -9.70 3.71 -17.03
N LYS A 74 -9.96 3.24 -15.79
CA LYS A 74 -8.94 2.69 -14.88
C LYS A 74 -7.98 1.68 -15.53
N HIS A 75 -8.51 0.85 -16.43
CA HIS A 75 -7.73 -0.15 -17.17
C HIS A 75 -6.78 0.47 -18.18
N ILE A 76 -7.23 1.50 -18.91
CA ILE A 76 -6.42 2.21 -19.90
C ILE A 76 -5.31 3.01 -19.20
N ALA A 77 -5.62 3.61 -18.06
CA ALA A 77 -4.62 4.29 -17.25
C ALA A 77 -3.53 3.34 -16.75
N SER A 78 -3.92 2.20 -16.16
CA SER A 78 -2.98 1.18 -15.71
C SER A 78 -2.13 0.65 -16.87
N PHE A 79 -2.74 0.36 -18.02
CA PHE A 79 -2.00 -0.12 -19.19
C PHE A 79 -1.02 0.94 -19.71
N GLY A 80 -1.44 2.21 -19.77
CA GLY A 80 -0.59 3.32 -20.17
C GLY A 80 0.63 3.49 -19.25
N PHE A 81 0.46 3.38 -17.93
CA PHE A 81 1.59 3.44 -17.00
C PHE A 81 2.51 2.23 -17.11
N VAL A 82 1.97 1.02 -17.28
CA VAL A 82 2.80 -0.18 -17.48
C VAL A 82 3.63 -0.07 -18.75
N LEU A 83 3.02 0.37 -19.86
CA LEU A 83 3.72 0.59 -21.12
C LEU A 83 4.78 1.69 -20.99
N LEU A 84 4.45 2.79 -20.29
CA LEU A 84 5.39 3.86 -20.00
C LEU A 84 6.59 3.35 -19.20
N PHE A 85 6.38 2.57 -18.13
CA PHE A 85 7.48 2.01 -17.34
C PHE A 85 8.33 1.04 -18.13
N ALA A 86 7.72 0.19 -18.97
CA ALA A 86 8.44 -0.69 -19.87
C ALA A 86 9.30 0.10 -20.88
N ALA A 87 8.75 1.13 -21.50
CA ALA A 87 9.47 2.00 -22.43
C ALA A 87 10.64 2.73 -21.75
N LEU A 88 10.41 3.31 -20.57
CA LEU A 88 11.47 3.98 -19.81
C LEU A 88 12.58 3.02 -19.41
N THR A 89 12.23 1.78 -19.03
CA THR A 89 13.22 0.74 -18.71
C THR A 89 14.05 0.34 -19.92
N ALA A 90 13.41 0.20 -21.09
CA ALA A 90 14.12 -0.09 -22.33
C ALA A 90 15.05 1.06 -22.75
N LEU A 91 14.61 2.31 -22.60
CA LEU A 91 15.41 3.50 -22.95
C LEU A 91 16.58 3.76 -22.00
N SER A 92 16.42 3.42 -20.71
CA SER A 92 17.43 3.63 -19.68
C SER A 92 18.11 2.33 -19.25
N TRP A 93 18.23 1.38 -20.16
CA TRP A 93 18.76 0.05 -19.83
C TRP A 93 20.22 0.12 -19.36
N GLN A 94 20.47 -0.32 -18.13
CA GLN A 94 21.80 -0.39 -17.52
C GLN A 94 22.18 -1.84 -17.14
N GLY A 95 21.48 -2.83 -17.71
CA GLY A 95 21.63 -4.24 -17.41
C GLY A 95 20.51 -4.78 -16.52
N TRP A 96 20.73 -5.97 -15.96
CA TRP A 96 19.71 -6.71 -15.19
C TRP A 96 19.21 -5.96 -13.96
N VAL A 97 20.02 -5.05 -13.39
CA VAL A 97 19.63 -4.22 -12.24
C VAL A 97 18.45 -3.31 -12.58
N SER A 98 18.34 -2.83 -13.82
CA SER A 98 17.22 -2.01 -14.29
C SER A 98 15.87 -2.72 -14.22
N LEU A 99 15.85 -4.06 -14.18
CA LEU A 99 14.62 -4.83 -14.03
C LEU A 99 14.02 -4.73 -12.62
N LEU A 100 14.84 -4.47 -11.60
CA LEU A 100 14.37 -4.33 -10.20
C LEU A 100 13.39 -3.15 -10.05
N PRO A 101 13.77 -1.90 -10.37
CA PRO A 101 12.85 -0.77 -10.28
C PRO A 101 11.67 -0.93 -11.26
N ALA A 102 11.91 -1.48 -12.46
CA ALA A 102 10.85 -1.73 -13.45
C ALA A 102 9.77 -2.69 -12.91
N PHE A 103 10.20 -3.84 -12.36
CA PHE A 103 9.30 -4.80 -11.74
C PHE A 103 8.57 -4.18 -10.55
N ALA A 104 9.28 -3.44 -9.69
CA ALA A 104 8.70 -2.80 -8.52
C ALA A 104 7.58 -1.83 -8.89
N VAL A 105 7.79 -0.95 -9.88
CA VAL A 105 6.75 0.02 -10.30
C VAL A 105 5.59 -0.61 -11.04
N ILE A 106 5.84 -1.62 -11.90
CA ILE A 106 4.78 -2.35 -12.61
C ILE A 106 3.92 -3.12 -11.61
N ASN A 107 4.54 -3.87 -10.70
CA ASN A 107 3.86 -4.64 -9.67
C ASN A 107 3.03 -3.73 -8.75
N THR A 108 3.61 -2.61 -8.31
CA THR A 108 2.90 -1.60 -7.50
C THR A 108 1.70 -1.00 -8.23
N THR A 109 1.84 -0.72 -9.53
CA THR A 109 0.75 -0.18 -10.35
C THR A 109 -0.39 -1.19 -10.46
N LEU A 110 -0.10 -2.45 -10.82
CA LEU A 110 -1.12 -3.49 -10.90
C LEU A 110 -1.79 -3.74 -9.55
N ALA A 111 -1.02 -3.73 -8.45
CA ALA A 111 -1.56 -3.88 -7.11
C ALA A 111 -2.54 -2.77 -6.72
N LEU A 112 -2.23 -1.52 -7.08
CA LEU A 112 -3.09 -0.36 -6.83
C LEU A 112 -4.42 -0.41 -7.60
N PHE A 113 -4.39 -0.91 -8.84
CA PHE A 113 -5.57 -0.88 -9.71
C PHE A 113 -6.47 -2.12 -9.61
N TYR A 114 -5.92 -3.28 -9.23
CA TYR A 114 -6.64 -4.56 -9.34
C TYR A 114 -6.79 -5.34 -8.03
N LEU A 115 -6.05 -5.00 -6.96
CA LEU A 115 -6.05 -5.80 -5.73
C LEU A 115 -6.78 -5.14 -4.57
N ASP A 116 -7.52 -5.95 -3.81
CA ASP A 116 -8.11 -5.54 -2.54
C ASP A 116 -7.04 -5.20 -1.49
N ASN A 117 -7.42 -4.39 -0.51
CA ASN A 117 -6.56 -3.74 0.49
C ASN A 117 -5.50 -4.66 1.13
N ARG A 118 -5.81 -5.95 1.38
CA ARG A 118 -4.84 -6.92 1.93
C ARG A 118 -3.83 -7.42 0.89
N ARG A 119 -4.29 -7.78 -0.30
CA ARG A 119 -3.45 -8.29 -1.40
C ARG A 119 -2.57 -7.18 -1.96
N MET A 120 -3.11 -5.96 -2.05
CA MET A 120 -2.36 -4.76 -2.41
C MET A 120 -1.14 -4.57 -1.51
N ARG A 121 -1.31 -4.66 -0.18
CA ARG A 121 -0.20 -4.50 0.76
C ARG A 121 0.86 -5.60 0.66
N MET A 122 0.46 -6.85 0.38
CA MET A 122 1.44 -7.92 0.13
C MET A 122 2.26 -7.66 -1.13
N MET A 123 1.64 -7.19 -2.21
CA MET A 123 2.37 -6.83 -3.42
C MET A 123 3.28 -5.62 -3.21
N LEU A 124 2.87 -4.63 -2.42
CA LEU A 124 3.74 -3.52 -2.03
C LEU A 124 4.99 -4.00 -1.28
N LEU A 125 4.88 -5.03 -0.42
CA LEU A 125 6.06 -5.62 0.22
C LEU A 125 7.02 -6.25 -0.80
N VAL A 126 6.49 -6.97 -1.79
CA VAL A 126 7.30 -7.55 -2.87
C VAL A 126 8.00 -6.45 -3.67
N SER A 127 7.29 -5.35 -3.97
CA SER A 127 7.89 -4.18 -4.62
C SER A 127 8.97 -3.52 -3.76
N SER A 128 8.78 -3.38 -2.45
CA SER A 128 9.78 -2.82 -1.55
C SER A 128 11.04 -3.68 -1.49
N VAL A 129 10.94 -5.02 -1.54
CA VAL A 129 12.12 -5.90 -1.62
C VAL A 129 12.92 -5.63 -2.89
N ALA A 130 12.25 -5.43 -4.04
CA ALA A 130 12.91 -5.09 -5.29
C ALA A 130 13.58 -3.71 -5.24
N TRP A 131 12.94 -2.71 -4.59
CA TRP A 131 13.56 -1.40 -4.34
C TRP A 131 14.78 -1.52 -3.42
N ILE A 132 14.68 -2.22 -2.29
CA ILE A 132 15.81 -2.41 -1.37
C ILE A 132 17.01 -3.06 -2.08
N ALA A 133 16.77 -4.03 -2.96
CA ALA A 133 17.84 -4.65 -3.75
C ALA A 133 18.49 -3.65 -4.73
N ASN A 134 17.69 -2.81 -5.39
CA ASN A 134 18.19 -1.73 -6.23
C ASN A 134 19.01 -0.71 -5.41
N ASP A 135 18.52 -0.36 -4.22
CA ASP A 135 19.10 0.68 -3.37
C ASP A 135 20.43 0.22 -2.77
N LEU A 136 20.55 -1.07 -2.45
CA LEU A 136 21.80 -1.68 -2.01
C LEU A 136 22.84 -1.68 -3.13
N TYR A 137 22.43 -1.97 -4.37
CA TYR A 137 23.31 -1.97 -5.53
C TYR A 137 23.85 -0.56 -5.85
N TRP A 138 22.99 0.44 -5.84
CA TRP A 138 23.35 1.84 -6.13
C TRP A 138 23.82 2.62 -4.89
N GLN A 139 23.99 1.95 -3.75
CA GLN A 139 24.41 2.54 -2.47
C GLN A 139 23.56 3.76 -2.05
N ALA A 140 22.26 3.67 -2.32
CA ALA A 140 21.26 4.69 -2.03
C ALA A 140 20.76 4.57 -0.57
N TRP A 141 21.67 4.78 0.41
CA TRP A 141 21.38 4.60 1.84
C TRP A 141 20.12 5.34 2.34
N PRO A 142 19.82 6.59 1.93
CA PRO A 142 18.60 7.27 2.36
C PRO A 142 17.32 6.55 1.90
N ALA A 143 17.29 6.06 0.65
CA ALA A 143 16.14 5.32 0.12
C ALA A 143 15.98 3.98 0.81
N LEU A 144 17.09 3.26 1.02
CA LEU A 144 17.09 1.99 1.73
C LEU A 144 16.51 2.12 3.15
N LEU A 145 16.84 3.19 3.87
CA LEU A 145 16.26 3.50 5.18
C LEU A 145 14.75 3.77 5.08
N ALA A 146 14.33 4.60 4.12
CA ALA A 146 12.92 4.94 3.91
C ALA A 146 12.08 3.70 3.58
N GLU A 147 12.54 2.89 2.62
CA GLU A 147 11.89 1.64 2.22
C GLU A 147 11.85 0.62 3.35
N SER A 148 12.91 0.52 4.16
CA SER A 148 12.93 -0.36 5.33
C SER A 148 11.87 0.03 6.37
N VAL A 149 11.72 1.32 6.63
CA VAL A 149 10.68 1.84 7.53
C VAL A 149 9.29 1.61 6.93
N ALA A 150 9.09 1.93 5.66
CA ALA A 150 7.82 1.73 4.95
C ALA A 150 7.41 0.25 4.93
N MET A 151 8.36 -0.66 4.68
CA MET A 151 8.16 -2.10 4.74
C MET A 151 7.75 -2.54 6.15
N GLY A 152 8.44 -2.06 7.19
CA GLY A 152 8.09 -2.35 8.59
C GLY A 152 6.67 -1.89 8.96
N LEU A 153 6.28 -0.68 8.54
CA LEU A 153 4.94 -0.14 8.75
C LEU A 153 3.87 -0.94 8.00
N ASN A 154 4.15 -1.33 6.75
CA ASN A 154 3.24 -2.16 5.97
C ASN A 154 3.06 -3.55 6.60
N VAL A 155 4.12 -4.20 7.07
CA VAL A 155 4.04 -5.48 7.80
C VAL A 155 3.22 -5.33 9.08
N ARG A 156 3.46 -4.29 9.89
CA ARG A 156 2.68 -4.03 11.12
C ARG A 156 1.20 -3.85 10.82
N THR A 157 0.88 -3.11 9.74
CA THR A 157 -0.51 -2.86 9.32
C THR A 157 -1.21 -4.15 8.87
N ILE A 158 -0.55 -4.98 8.06
CA ILE A 158 -1.10 -6.28 7.64
C ILE A 158 -1.34 -7.18 8.85
N ARG A 159 -0.41 -7.25 9.80
CA ARG A 159 -0.55 -8.06 11.03
C ARG A 159 -1.72 -7.58 11.89
N ARG A 160 -1.93 -6.27 12.01
CA ARG A 160 -3.08 -5.70 12.74
C ARG A 160 -4.40 -6.09 12.07
N MET A 161 -4.49 -5.92 10.74
CA MET A 161 -5.70 -6.28 9.98
C MET A 161 -6.00 -7.78 10.02
N SER A 162 -4.98 -8.64 10.02
CA SER A 162 -5.17 -10.09 10.12
C SER A 162 -5.73 -10.52 11.47
N LYS A 163 -5.38 -9.83 12.57
CA LYS A 163 -5.97 -10.07 13.89
C LYS A 163 -7.44 -9.66 13.93
N GLU A 164 -7.77 -8.54 13.31
CA GLU A 164 -9.14 -8.01 13.25
C GLU A 164 -10.07 -8.92 12.42
N PHE A 165 -9.57 -9.47 11.30
CA PHE A 165 -10.31 -10.44 10.49
C PHE A 165 -10.49 -11.78 11.23
N ALA A 166 -9.47 -12.25 11.97
CA ALA A 166 -9.57 -13.46 12.78
C ALA A 166 -10.62 -13.32 13.89
N VAL A 167 -10.62 -12.19 14.62
CA VAL A 167 -11.59 -11.91 15.68
C VAL A 167 -13.03 -11.81 15.14
N ASN A 168 -13.23 -11.14 14.01
CA ASN A 168 -14.57 -11.02 13.40
C ASN A 168 -15.07 -12.35 12.83
N SER A 169 -14.19 -13.18 12.25
CA SER A 169 -14.56 -14.51 11.75
C SER A 169 -14.99 -15.44 12.89
N THR A 170 -14.28 -15.43 14.03
CA THR A 170 -14.67 -16.19 15.22
C THR A 170 -15.98 -15.67 15.82
N SER A 171 -16.18 -14.35 15.89
CA SER A 171 -17.44 -13.76 16.39
C SER A 171 -18.64 -14.09 15.50
N CYS A 172 -18.49 -14.05 14.17
CA CYS A 172 -19.58 -14.37 13.24
C CYS A 172 -19.90 -15.88 13.27
N SER A 173 -18.88 -16.74 13.36
CA SER A 173 -19.06 -18.19 13.52
C SER A 173 -19.75 -18.53 14.85
N LEU A 174 -19.34 -17.90 15.97
CA LEU A 174 -19.99 -18.08 17.27
C LEU A 174 -21.44 -17.58 17.27
N LYS A 175 -21.73 -16.49 16.56
CA LYS A 175 -23.11 -16.00 16.40
C LYS A 175 -23.95 -16.99 15.61
N ALA A 176 -23.43 -17.50 14.49
CA ALA A 176 -24.10 -18.47 13.64
C ALA A 176 -24.42 -19.77 14.41
N THR A 177 -23.46 -20.30 15.16
CA THR A 177 -23.65 -21.50 16.02
C THR A 177 -24.67 -21.26 17.13
N ARG A 178 -24.67 -20.07 17.76
CA ARG A 178 -25.65 -19.73 18.80
C ARG A 178 -27.07 -19.63 18.23
N THR A 179 -27.26 -19.09 17.03
CA THR A 179 -28.58 -19.06 16.38
C THR A 179 -29.08 -20.45 16.03
N SER A 180 -28.22 -21.33 15.49
CA SER A 180 -28.61 -22.71 15.19
C SER A 180 -28.93 -23.52 16.45
N ASP A 181 -28.25 -23.29 17.57
CA ASP A 181 -28.57 -23.95 18.84
C ASP A 181 -29.88 -23.46 19.46
N ILE A 182 -30.20 -22.17 19.33
CA ILE A 182 -31.49 -21.63 19.80
C ILE A 182 -32.64 -22.18 18.93
N GLU A 183 -32.44 -22.25 17.61
CA GLU A 183 -33.43 -22.77 16.67
C GLU A 183 -33.64 -24.29 16.87
N ASN A 184 -32.56 -25.06 17.06
CA ASN A 184 -32.65 -26.48 17.39
C ASN A 184 -33.29 -26.74 18.75
N ARG A 185 -33.06 -25.89 19.77
CA ARG A 185 -33.76 -26.00 21.06
C ARG A 185 -35.24 -25.63 20.99
N ALA A 186 -35.60 -24.66 20.13
CA ALA A 186 -37.00 -24.31 19.88
C ALA A 186 -37.76 -25.44 19.17
N ILE A 187 -37.12 -26.12 18.21
CA ILE A 187 -37.70 -27.27 17.48
C ILE A 187 -37.76 -28.53 18.36
N ALA A 188 -36.79 -28.75 19.25
CA ALA A 188 -36.75 -29.90 20.17
C ALA A 188 -37.76 -29.81 21.34
N GLY A 189 -38.59 -28.76 21.42
CA GLY A 189 -39.62 -28.63 22.45
C GLY A 189 -39.11 -28.42 23.88
N ILE A 190 -37.79 -28.19 24.06
CA ILE A 190 -37.18 -27.89 25.35
C ILE A 190 -37.16 -26.36 25.52
N MET A 191 -38.33 -25.74 25.55
CA MET A 191 -38.47 -24.37 26.05
C MET A 191 -38.96 -24.48 27.50
N PRO A 192 -38.14 -24.11 28.52
CA PRO A 192 -38.72 -23.87 29.83
C PRO A 192 -39.72 -22.72 29.66
N SER A 193 -40.97 -22.99 30.06
CA SER A 193 -42.07 -22.05 30.07
C SER A 193 -41.60 -20.69 30.56
N ARG A 194 -41.92 -19.63 29.78
CA ARG A 194 -41.81 -18.25 30.22
C ARG A 194 -42.43 -18.13 31.61
N VAL A 195 -41.60 -17.92 32.63
CA VAL A 195 -42.08 -17.44 33.92
C VAL A 195 -42.51 -16.00 33.70
N ASN A 196 -43.83 -15.80 33.71
CA ASN A 196 -44.48 -14.52 33.87
C ASN A 196 -43.97 -13.84 35.14
N THR A 197 -43.28 -12.72 34.99
CA THR A 197 -43.21 -11.68 36.03
C THR A 197 -43.94 -10.45 35.50
N GLU A 198 -45.27 -10.55 35.52
CA GLU A 198 -46.19 -9.42 35.49
C GLU A 198 -46.96 -9.43 36.83
N LYS A 199 -46.39 -8.77 37.85
CA LYS A 199 -47.06 -8.32 39.08
C LYS A 199 -46.31 -7.06 39.53
N SER A 200 -46.89 -5.87 39.35
CA SER A 200 -47.81 -5.21 40.30
C SER A 200 -47.06 -4.54 41.47
N PHE A 201 -46.91 -3.22 41.37
CA PHE A 201 -46.91 -2.20 42.44
C PHE A 201 -46.80 -0.85 41.69
N LYS A 202 -47.82 0.00 41.47
CA LYS A 202 -48.76 0.65 42.40
C LYS A 202 -48.07 1.08 43.69
N GLU A 203 -47.45 2.25 43.66
CA GLU A 203 -47.90 3.47 44.38
C GLU A 203 -47.09 4.69 43.89
#